data_AF-A0A2M7X6C9-F1
#
_entry.id   AF-A0A2M7X6C9-F1
#
_cell.length_a   1.000
_cell.length_b   1.000
_cell.length_c   1.000
_cell.angle_alpha   90.00
_cell.angle_beta   90.00
_cell.angle_gamma   90.00
#
_symmetry.space_group_name_H-M   'P 1'
#
loop_
_entity.id
_entity.type
_entity.pdbx_description
1 polymer ?
#
loop_
_entity_poly.entity_id
_entity_poly.type
_entity_poly.pdbx_seq_one_letter_code
_entity_poly.pdbx_strand_id
1 'polypeptide(L)'
;MFVNYKIENSMKIINCKLKINSKAFTLIELLITIGIIAVVSTVAFLNLFSYRGNQDLDLTSREIAIILRNAQDRSISQESSSRYGIHFENSVSNGGFYDL
;
A
#
# COMPACT_ATOMS: atom_id res chain seq x y z
N MET A 1 -39.13 41.30 -27.02
CA MET A 1 -38.33 40.41 -27.89
C MET A 1 -37.36 39.53 -27.10
N PHE A 2 -36.52 40.09 -26.21
CA PHE A 2 -35.50 39.35 -25.44
C PHE A 2 -36.01 38.25 -24.49
N VAL A 3 -37.23 38.39 -23.95
CA VAL A 3 -37.79 37.40 -23.00
C VAL A 3 -38.11 36.07 -23.68
N ASN A 4 -38.61 36.08 -24.92
CA ASN A 4 -38.96 34.86 -25.66
C ASN A 4 -37.73 34.00 -26.00
N TYR A 5 -36.61 34.61 -26.35
CA TYR A 5 -35.36 33.90 -26.63
C TYR A 5 -34.83 33.12 -25.41
N LYS A 6 -34.97 33.70 -24.21
CA LYS A 6 -34.54 33.04 -22.97
C LYS A 6 -35.44 31.85 -22.61
N ILE A 7 -36.75 31.94 -22.88
CA ILE A 7 -37.70 30.85 -22.62
C ILE A 7 -37.45 29.65 -23.55
N GLU A 8 -37.22 29.88 -24.84
CA GLU A 8 -36.90 28.80 -25.78
C GLU A 8 -35.60 28.07 -25.41
N ASN A 9 -34.56 28.82 -25.03
CA ASN A 9 -33.27 28.22 -24.68
C ASN A 9 -33.35 27.45 -23.34
N SER A 10 -34.08 27.98 -22.35
CA SER A 10 -34.35 27.27 -21.09
C SER A 10 -35.14 25.97 -21.32
N MET A 11 -36.12 25.98 -22.23
CA MET A 11 -36.90 24.78 -22.57
C MET A 11 -36.06 23.73 -23.30
N LYS A 12 -35.10 24.15 -24.12
CA LYS A 12 -34.15 23.27 -24.82
C LYS A 12 -33.16 22.57 -23.88
N ILE A 13 -32.74 23.25 -22.81
CA ILE A 13 -31.84 22.67 -21.79
C ILE A 13 -32.56 21.58 -20.98
N ILE A 14 -33.85 21.75 -20.66
CA ILE A 14 -34.64 20.76 -19.91
C ILE A 14 -34.88 19.47 -20.73
N ASN A 15 -34.89 19.55 -22.07
CA ASN A 15 -35.17 18.40 -22.95
C ASN A 15 -33.91 17.73 -23.53
N CYS A 16 -32.75 17.97 -22.94
CA CYS A 16 -31.52 17.28 -23.32
C CYS A 16 -31.56 15.82 -22.81
N LYS A 17 -32.12 14.94 -23.64
CA LYS A 17 -32.07 13.50 -23.41
C LYS A 17 -30.62 13.02 -23.60
N LEU A 18 -29.87 12.85 -22.51
CA LEU A 18 -28.54 12.23 -22.54
C LEU A 18 -28.65 10.83 -23.14
N LYS A 19 -28.26 10.69 -24.39
CA LYS A 19 -28.21 9.42 -25.11
C LYS A 19 -26.98 8.65 -24.67
N ILE A 20 -27.12 7.86 -23.60
CA ILE A 20 -26.10 6.87 -23.22
C ILE A 20 -26.12 5.78 -24.29
N ASN A 21 -25.03 5.66 -25.06
CA ASN A 21 -24.89 4.68 -26.12
C ASN A 21 -24.43 3.35 -25.50
N SER A 22 -25.37 2.43 -25.25
CA SER A 22 -25.15 1.15 -24.56
C SER A 22 -24.36 0.10 -25.37
N LYS A 23 -23.63 0.50 -26.42
CA LYS A 23 -22.95 -0.41 -27.37
C LYS A 23 -21.47 -0.64 -27.08
N ALA A 24 -21.02 -0.47 -25.84
CA ALA A 24 -19.60 -0.56 -25.46
C ALA A 24 -19.32 -1.66 -24.41
N PHE A 25 -20.14 -2.71 -24.35
CA PHE A 25 -19.85 -3.85 -23.47
C PHE A 25 -20.10 -5.15 -24.23
N THR A 26 -19.03 -5.71 -24.78
CA THR A 26 -19.08 -7.00 -25.48
C THR A 26 -18.61 -8.12 -24.56
N LEU A 27 -19.16 -9.33 -24.71
CA LEU A 27 -18.72 -10.50 -23.93
C LEU A 27 -17.24 -10.83 -24.17
N ILE A 28 -16.75 -10.59 -25.39
CA ILE A 28 -15.35 -10.84 -25.74
C ILE A 28 -14.40 -9.85 -25.06
N GLU A 29 -14.79 -8.58 -24.94
CA GLU A 29 -14.03 -7.56 -24.22
C GLU A 29 -13.93 -7.89 -22.73
N LEU A 30 -15.00 -8.40 -22.12
CA LEU A 30 -14.96 -8.88 -20.73
C LEU A 30 -13.99 -10.06 -20.56
N LEU A 31 -13.97 -11.01 -21.50
CA LEU A 31 -13.08 -12.17 -21.44
C LEU A 31 -11.61 -11.75 -21.55
N ILE A 32 -11.29 -10.86 -22.49
CA ILE A 32 -9.93 -10.35 -22.70
C ILE A 32 -9.47 -9.55 -21.47
N THR A 33 -10.33 -8.68 -20.92
CA THR A 33 -9.97 -7.86 -19.75
C THR A 33 -9.72 -8.70 -18.51
N ILE A 34 -10.55 -9.71 -18.22
CA ILE A 34 -10.29 -10.64 -17.11
C ILE A 34 -8.97 -11.40 -17.33
N GLY A 35 -8.69 -11.83 -18.56
CA GLY A 35 -7.42 -12.47 -18.91
C GLY A 35 -6.20 -11.59 -18.64
N ILE A 36 -6.26 -10.31 -19.06
CA ILE A 36 -5.19 -9.34 -18.81
C ILE A 36 -5.04 -9.10 -17.30
N ILE A 37 -6.14 -8.92 -16.57
CA ILE A 37 -6.12 -8.72 -15.11
C ILE A 37 -5.48 -9.91 -14.41
N ALA A 38 -5.79 -11.14 -14.83
CA ALA A 38 -5.19 -12.34 -14.24
C ALA A 38 -3.66 -12.35 -14.40
N VAL A 39 -3.16 -12.11 -15.62
CA VAL A 39 -1.72 -12.08 -15.89
C VAL A 39 -1.01 -10.98 -15.07
N VAL A 40 -1.55 -9.77 -15.08
CA VAL A 40 -0.98 -8.63 -14.32
C VAL A 40 -0.99 -8.91 -12.82
N SER A 41 -2.10 -9.45 -12.31
CA SER A 41 -2.24 -9.78 -10.89
C SER A 41 -1.20 -10.80 -10.47
N THR A 42 -0.99 -11.88 -11.23
CA THR A 42 0.03 -12.90 -10.92
C THR A 42 1.41 -12.28 -10.77
N VAL A 43 1.84 -11.45 -11.73
CA VAL A 43 3.14 -10.79 -11.67
C VAL A 43 3.23 -9.81 -10.50
N ALA A 44 2.16 -9.06 -10.23
CA ALA A 44 2.10 -8.13 -9.10
C ALA A 44 2.23 -8.85 -7.75
N PHE A 45 1.52 -9.97 -7.56
CA PHE A 45 1.59 -10.76 -6.34
C PHE A 45 2.99 -11.34 -6.13
N LEU A 46 3.60 -11.93 -7.16
CA LEU A 46 4.96 -12.49 -7.05
C LEU A 46 5.97 -11.41 -6.62
N ASN A 47 5.92 -10.23 -7.24
CA ASN A 47 6.78 -9.11 -6.86
C ASN A 47 6.56 -8.65 -5.42
N LEU A 48 5.31 -8.57 -4.97
CA LEU A 48 4.98 -8.18 -3.61
C LEU A 48 5.52 -9.18 -2.58
N PHE A 49 5.41 -10.48 -2.84
CA PHE A 49 5.97 -11.51 -1.96
C PHE A 49 7.50 -11.43 -1.89
N SER A 50 8.18 -11.24 -3.02
CA SER A 50 9.64 -11.08 -3.05
C SER A 50 10.11 -9.78 -2.36
N TYR A 51 9.34 -8.70 -2.46
CA TYR A 51 9.67 -7.42 -1.83
C TYR A 51 9.54 -7.47 -0.30
N ARG A 52 8.60 -8.25 0.24
CA ARG A 52 8.42 -8.44 1.70
C ARG A 52 9.63 -9.12 2.34
N GLY A 53 10.09 -10.24 1.79
CA GLY A 53 11.21 -10.99 2.37
C GLY A 53 12.52 -10.19 2.46
N ASN A 54 12.82 -9.38 1.44
CA ASN A 54 14.02 -8.54 1.44
C ASN A 54 13.91 -7.35 2.41
N GLN A 55 12.73 -6.76 2.55
CA GLN A 55 12.49 -5.69 3.52
C GLN A 55 12.56 -6.20 4.95
N ASP A 56 11.93 -7.35 5.24
CA ASP A 56 11.92 -7.88 6.60
C ASP A 56 13.36 -8.14 7.08
N LEU A 57 14.23 -8.64 6.19
CA LEU A 57 15.65 -8.83 6.49
C LEU A 57 16.41 -7.51 6.68
N ASP A 58 16.20 -6.52 5.80
CA ASP A 58 16.86 -5.20 5.91
C ASP A 58 16.41 -4.44 7.16
N LEU A 59 15.11 -4.44 7.46
CA LEU A 59 14.54 -3.85 8.66
C LEU A 59 15.08 -4.52 9.91
N THR A 60 15.06 -5.86 9.97
CA THR A 60 15.63 -6.61 11.10
C THR A 60 17.11 -6.29 11.31
N SER A 61 17.89 -6.22 10.23
CA SER A 61 19.32 -5.92 10.31
C SER A 61 19.58 -4.50 10.85
N ARG A 62 18.78 -3.52 10.41
CA ARG A 62 18.86 -2.13 10.91
C ARG A 62 18.45 -2.04 12.38
N GLU A 63 17.39 -2.72 12.76
CA GLU A 63 16.90 -2.76 14.13
C GLU A 63 17.95 -3.34 15.08
N ILE A 64 18.57 -4.47 14.73
CA ILE A 64 19.68 -5.05 15.50
C ILE A 64 20.84 -4.06 15.62
N ALA A 65 21.21 -3.38 14.54
CA ALA A 65 22.30 -2.39 14.57
C ALA A 65 21.99 -1.20 15.51
N ILE A 66 20.72 -0.75 15.56
CA ILE A 66 20.26 0.32 16.45
C ILE A 66 20.31 -0.15 17.91
N ILE A 67 19.82 -1.35 18.22
CA ILE A 67 19.82 -1.92 19.57
C ILE A 67 21.25 -2.09 20.08
N LEU A 68 22.15 -2.62 19.24
CA LEU A 68 23.57 -2.77 19.59
C LEU A 68 24.25 -1.42 19.86
N ARG A 69 23.96 -0.40 19.04
CA ARG A 69 24.49 0.95 19.26
C ARG A 69 23.96 1.55 20.57
N ASN A 70 22.67 1.38 20.85
CA ASN A 70 22.08 1.87 22.09
C ASN A 70 22.70 1.21 23.33
N ALA A 71 22.89 -0.12 23.30
CA ALA A 71 23.59 -0.82 24.37
C ALA A 71 25.03 -0.36 24.51
N GLN A 72 25.75 -0.14 23.40
CA GLN A 72 27.10 0.41 23.41
C GLN A 72 27.15 1.79 24.05
N ASP A 73 26.25 2.70 23.67
CA ASP A 73 26.18 4.06 24.21
C ASP A 73 25.91 4.04 25.72
N ARG A 74 25.00 3.17 26.18
CA ARG A 74 24.70 2.95 27.61
C ARG A 74 25.86 2.32 28.38
N SER A 75 26.60 1.39 27.77
CA SER A 75 27.83 0.83 28.35
C SER A 75 28.92 1.89 28.52
N ILE A 76 29.08 2.79 27.54
CA ILE A 76 30.09 3.86 27.57
C ILE A 76 29.72 4.92 28.62
N SER A 77 28.43 5.31 28.67
CA SER A 77 27.95 6.29 29.65
C SER A 77 27.92 5.74 31.08
N GLN A 78 28.11 4.42 31.26
CA GLN A 78 27.93 3.72 32.54
C GLN A 78 26.63 4.15 33.22
N GLU A 79 25.55 4.23 32.43
CA GLU A 79 24.25 4.61 32.94
C GLU A 79 23.90 3.70 34.13
N SER A 80 23.50 4.28 35.27
CA SER A 80 23.22 3.50 36.49
C SER A 80 24.37 2.61 37.04
N SER A 81 25.65 2.87 36.69
CA SER A 81 26.81 2.09 37.16
C SER A 81 26.74 0.58 36.87
N SER A 82 25.95 0.18 35.86
CA SER A 82 25.64 -1.21 35.52
C SER A 82 26.24 -1.62 34.18
N ARG A 83 26.49 -2.93 34.01
CA ARG A 83 26.99 -3.49 32.75
C ARG A 83 25.84 -3.73 31.77
N TYR A 84 25.81 -2.98 30.68
CA TYR A 84 24.85 -3.17 29.60
C TYR A 84 25.34 -4.18 28.55
N GLY A 85 24.41 -4.94 27.98
CA GLY A 85 24.65 -5.93 26.92
C GLY A 85 23.32 -6.37 26.28
N ILE A 86 23.41 -7.07 25.15
CA ILE A 86 22.24 -7.55 24.39
C ILE A 86 22.12 -9.07 24.54
N HIS A 87 20.89 -9.54 24.78
CA HIS A 87 20.52 -10.95 24.76
C HIS A 87 19.58 -11.19 23.59
N PHE A 88 19.93 -12.10 22.69
CA PHE A 88 19.06 -12.50 21.59
C PHE A 88 18.22 -13.70 22.04
N GLU A 89 16.90 -13.53 22.06
CA GLU A 89 15.96 -14.63 22.27
C GLU A 89 15.26 -14.97 20.96
N ASN A 90 15.03 -16.27 20.75
CA ASN A 90 14.23 -16.76 19.62
C ASN A 90 12.82 -17.08 20.13
N SER A 91 12.03 -16.03 20.35
CA SER A 91 10.64 -16.14 20.78
C SER A 91 9.77 -16.57 19.59
N VAL A 92 9.13 -17.74 19.69
CA VAL A 92 8.25 -18.30 18.63
C VAL A 92 6.90 -17.56 18.54
N SER A 93 6.78 -16.37 19.12
CA SER A 93 5.56 -15.59 19.19
C SER A 93 5.38 -14.72 17.95
N ASN A 94 4.13 -14.59 17.53
CA ASN A 94 3.68 -13.85 16.35
C ASN A 94 3.74 -12.30 16.54
N GLY A 95 4.64 -11.83 17.40
CA GLY A 95 4.94 -10.44 17.76
C GLY A 95 6.43 -10.35 18.09
N GLY A 96 7.10 -9.29 17.58
CA GLY A 96 8.55 -9.19 17.42
C GLY A 96 9.41 -9.54 18.65
N PHE A 97 10.63 -9.99 18.37
CA PHE A 97 11.61 -10.60 19.29
C PHE A 97 12.19 -9.67 20.38
N TYR A 98 11.66 -8.45 20.57
CA TYR A 98 12.23 -7.45 21.47
C TYR A 98 11.14 -6.84 22.35
N ASP A 99 10.91 -7.40 23.53
CA ASP A 99 10.23 -6.70 24.62
C ASP A 99 11.32 -6.11 25.53
N LEU A 100 11.21 -4.80 25.83
CA LEU A 100 12.17 -4.02 26.64
C LEU A 100 11.73 -3.95 28.10
#